data_AF-A0A1H8MUH8-F1
#
_entry.id   AF-A0A1H8MUH8-F1
#
_cell.length_a   1.000
_cell.length_b   1.000
_cell.length_c   1.000
_cell.angle_alpha   90.00
_cell.angle_beta   90.00
_cell.angle_gamma   90.00
#
_symmetry.space_group_name_H-M   'P 1'
#
loop_
_entity.id
_entity.type
_entity.pdbx_description
1 polymer ?
#
loop_
_entity_poly.entity_id
_entity_poly.type
_entity_poly.pdbx_seq_one_letter_code
_entity_poly.pdbx_strand_id
1 'polypeptide(L)'
;MLGTAFDIAMSNHDPATFADAARAVGFLGFGTYPRSGFMHIDLGPARSWGEPFPARATPFVPEVGPAREVLADSRTLKGGGAAGIATVGAAGVEVAQDVLAEPQTAILRLVPYLDTLRWIFIAVALIGIAVAIHARIDDWKRGQR
;
A
#
# COMPACT_ATOMS: atom_id res chain seq x y z
N MET A 1 -24.60 8.77 -2.08
CA MET A 1 -24.56 7.30 -1.88
C MET A 1 -25.91 6.86 -1.34
N LEU A 2 -26.50 5.78 -1.87
CA LEU A 2 -27.85 5.31 -1.51
C LEU A 2 -27.87 4.23 -0.41
N GLY A 3 -26.71 3.73 0.02
CA GLY A 3 -26.62 2.72 1.09
C GLY A 3 -27.13 1.32 0.69
N THR A 4 -27.16 1.00 -0.60
CA THR A 4 -27.74 -0.24 -1.15
C THR A 4 -26.72 -1.33 -1.45
N ALA A 5 -25.51 -1.21 -0.91
CA ALA A 5 -24.40 -2.13 -1.13
C ALA A 5 -23.48 -2.17 0.09
N PHE A 6 -22.80 -3.30 0.30
CA PHE A 6 -21.73 -3.42 1.28
C PHE A 6 -20.72 -4.49 0.89
N ASP A 7 -19.52 -4.37 1.46
CA ASP A 7 -18.44 -5.33 1.32
C ASP A 7 -18.28 -6.11 2.63
N ILE A 8 -18.12 -7.43 2.54
CA ILE A 8 -17.95 -8.30 3.70
C ILE A 8 -16.71 -9.18 3.56
N ALA A 9 -15.91 -9.24 4.62
CA ALA A 9 -14.76 -10.12 4.69
C ALA A 9 -15.21 -11.58 4.66
N MET A 10 -14.54 -12.40 3.85
CA MET A 10 -14.80 -13.84 3.70
C MET A 10 -13.87 -14.70 4.57
N SER A 11 -13.11 -14.08 5.47
CA SER A 11 -12.21 -14.78 6.41
C SER A 11 -12.99 -15.65 7.40
N ASN A 12 -14.17 -15.20 7.83
CA ASN A 12 -15.01 -15.85 8.82
C ASN A 12 -16.31 -16.48 8.23
N HIS A 13 -16.42 -16.59 6.90
CA HIS A 13 -17.61 -17.12 6.23
C HIS A 13 -17.23 -18.02 5.06
N ASP A 14 -18.01 -19.08 4.83
CA ASP A 14 -17.97 -19.81 3.56
C ASP A 14 -18.61 -18.95 2.44
N PRO A 15 -17.93 -18.69 1.32
CA PRO A 15 -18.42 -17.71 0.33
C PRO A 15 -19.64 -18.21 -0.43
N ALA A 16 -19.75 -19.52 -0.67
CA ALA A 16 -20.90 -20.10 -1.36
C ALA A 16 -22.15 -20.02 -0.48
N THR A 17 -22.04 -20.48 0.76
CA THR A 17 -23.10 -20.43 1.77
C THR A 17 -23.55 -18.99 2.02
N PHE A 18 -22.60 -18.04 2.14
CA PHE A 18 -22.93 -16.63 2.30
C PHE A 18 -23.67 -16.07 1.09
N ALA A 19 -23.21 -16.36 -0.13
CA ALA A 19 -23.85 -15.87 -1.35
C ALA A 19 -25.29 -16.41 -1.49
N ASP A 20 -25.52 -17.68 -1.15
CA ASP A 20 -26.87 -18.27 -1.17
C ASP A 20 -27.80 -17.62 -0.15
N ALA A 21 -27.31 -17.35 1.08
CA ALA A 21 -28.07 -16.62 2.08
C ALA A 21 -28.38 -15.18 1.63
N ALA A 22 -27.42 -14.49 1.01
CA ALA A 22 -27.61 -13.15 0.48
C ALA A 22 -28.66 -13.10 -0.65
N ARG A 23 -28.64 -14.09 -1.57
CA ARG A 23 -29.67 -14.22 -2.60
C ARG A 23 -31.05 -14.44 -2.00
N ALA A 24 -31.15 -15.28 -0.96
CA ALA A 24 -32.41 -15.58 -0.29
C ALA A 24 -33.06 -14.34 0.34
N VAL A 25 -32.27 -13.33 0.74
CA VAL A 25 -32.76 -12.07 1.31
C VAL A 25 -32.83 -10.91 0.30
N GLY A 26 -32.62 -11.18 -1.00
CA GLY A 26 -32.90 -10.23 -2.08
C GLY A 26 -31.70 -9.47 -2.66
N PHE A 27 -30.47 -9.83 -2.33
CA PHE A 27 -29.29 -9.29 -3.02
C PHE A 27 -29.12 -9.93 -4.40
N LEU A 28 -28.76 -9.11 -5.38
CA LEU A 28 -28.74 -9.49 -6.80
C LEU A 28 -27.38 -9.24 -7.47
N GLY A 29 -26.64 -8.22 -7.02
CA GLY A 29 -25.28 -7.95 -7.48
C GLY A 29 -24.25 -8.63 -6.58
N PHE A 30 -23.27 -9.33 -7.18
CA PHE A 30 -22.21 -10.05 -6.47
C PHE A 30 -20.83 -9.82 -7.11
N GLY A 31 -19.92 -9.19 -6.37
CA GLY A 31 -18.50 -9.03 -6.74
C GLY A 31 -17.60 -9.90 -5.88
N THR A 32 -16.74 -10.71 -6.51
CA THR A 32 -15.86 -11.68 -5.80
C THR A 32 -14.39 -11.28 -5.90
N TYR A 33 -13.74 -11.12 -4.74
CA TYR A 33 -12.35 -10.65 -4.65
C TYR A 33 -11.51 -11.57 -3.75
N PRO A 34 -11.24 -12.83 -4.16
CA PRO A 34 -10.62 -13.86 -3.31
C PRO A 34 -9.24 -13.47 -2.79
N ARG A 35 -8.46 -12.75 -3.61
CA ARG A 35 -7.12 -12.31 -3.23
C ARG A 35 -7.14 -11.18 -2.18
N SER A 36 -8.16 -10.33 -2.20
CA SER A 36 -8.40 -9.31 -1.16
C SER A 36 -9.18 -9.87 0.03
N GLY A 37 -9.87 -11.00 -0.16
CA GLY A 37 -10.57 -11.73 0.90
C GLY A 37 -11.95 -11.18 1.24
N PHE A 38 -12.64 -10.50 0.31
CA PHE A 38 -13.99 -9.96 0.55
C PHE A 38 -14.93 -10.20 -0.63
N MET A 39 -16.23 -10.17 -0.34
CA MET A 39 -17.31 -10.19 -1.32
C MET A 39 -18.09 -8.88 -1.25
N HIS A 40 -18.35 -8.29 -2.41
CA HIS A 40 -19.27 -7.17 -2.58
C HIS A 40 -20.68 -7.70 -2.86
N ILE A 41 -21.70 -7.16 -2.20
CA ILE A 41 -23.09 -7.42 -2.57
C ILE A 41 -23.91 -6.13 -2.65
N ASP A 42 -24.86 -6.09 -3.59
CA ASP A 42 -25.75 -4.95 -3.79
C ASP A 42 -27.16 -5.31 -4.28
N LEU A 43 -28.09 -4.37 -4.11
CA LEU A 43 -29.51 -4.48 -4.49
C LEU A 43 -29.78 -4.07 -5.96
N GLY A 44 -28.75 -3.82 -6.77
CA GLY A 44 -28.89 -3.43 -8.18
C GLY A 44 -29.31 -4.60 -9.09
N PRO A 45 -29.15 -4.47 -10.41
CA PRO A 45 -29.49 -5.55 -11.35
C PRO A 45 -28.74 -6.85 -11.04
N ALA A 46 -29.37 -7.99 -11.34
CA ALA A 46 -28.76 -9.30 -11.21
C ALA A 46 -27.49 -9.41 -12.05
N ARG A 47 -26.34 -9.54 -11.37
CA ARG A 47 -25.02 -9.60 -12.02
C ARG A 47 -23.99 -10.22 -11.10
N SER A 48 -22.98 -10.86 -11.69
CA SER A 48 -21.83 -11.40 -10.97
C SER A 48 -20.54 -11.02 -11.70
N TRP A 49 -19.48 -10.72 -10.93
CA TRP A 49 -18.17 -10.37 -11.48
C TRP A 49 -17.04 -10.75 -10.52
N GLY A 50 -15.81 -10.73 -11.03
CA GLY A 50 -14.61 -11.12 -10.29
C GLY A 50 -14.27 -12.60 -10.41
N GLU A 51 -13.30 -13.04 -9.61
CA GLU A 51 -12.79 -14.41 -9.62
C GLU A 51 -13.47 -15.25 -8.53
N PRO A 52 -13.85 -16.50 -8.81
CA PRO A 52 -14.49 -17.35 -7.82
C PRO A 52 -13.56 -17.59 -6.63
N PHE A 53 -14.15 -17.69 -5.44
CA PHE A 53 -13.40 -18.12 -4.27
C PHE A 53 -12.95 -19.57 -4.41
N PRO A 54 -11.71 -19.91 -4.02
CA PRO A 54 -11.27 -21.30 -4.00
C PRO A 54 -12.14 -22.10 -3.03
N ALA A 55 -12.43 -23.35 -3.38
CA ALA A 55 -13.14 -24.26 -2.50
C ALA A 55 -12.36 -24.45 -1.20
N ARG A 56 -13.04 -24.39 -0.06
CA ARG A 56 -12.45 -24.58 1.27
C ARG A 56 -13.12 -25.76 1.96
N ALA A 57 -12.33 -26.56 2.69
CA ALA A 57 -12.83 -27.67 3.48
C ALA A 57 -13.57 -27.22 4.75
N THR A 58 -13.32 -25.99 5.20
CA THR A 58 -14.00 -25.38 6.34
C THR A 58 -14.45 -23.96 5.98
N PRO A 59 -15.50 -23.41 6.63
CA PRO A 59 -16.00 -22.07 6.36
C PRO A 59 -15.00 -20.95 6.63
N PHE A 60 -13.98 -21.22 7.44
CA PHE A 60 -13.02 -20.23 7.88
C PHE A 60 -11.74 -20.30 7.04
N VAL A 61 -11.12 -19.15 6.80
CA VAL A 61 -9.75 -19.15 6.28
C VAL A 61 -8.85 -19.67 7.40
N PRO A 62 -7.89 -20.59 7.12
CA PRO A 62 -6.92 -21.00 8.12
C PRO A 62 -6.26 -19.77 8.73
N GLU A 63 -6.31 -19.66 10.06
CA GLU A 63 -5.65 -18.57 10.76
C GLU A 63 -4.14 -18.73 10.60
N VAL A 64 -3.53 -17.85 9.79
CA VAL A 64 -2.08 -17.73 9.72
C VAL A 64 -1.68 -16.91 10.93
N GLY A 65 -1.11 -17.57 11.95
CA GLY A 65 -0.56 -16.88 13.11
C GLY A 65 0.39 -15.77 12.66
N PRO A 66 0.47 -14.63 13.38
CA PRO A 66 1.31 -13.52 12.98
C PRO A 66 2.73 -14.04 12.75
N ALA A 67 3.23 -13.89 11.52
CA ALA A 67 4.62 -14.16 11.23
C ALA A 67 5.42 -13.30 12.22
N ARG A 68 6.26 -13.92 13.05
CA ARG A 68 7.26 -13.17 13.80
C ARG A 68 8.12 -12.46 12.77
N GLU A 69 7.82 -11.19 12.51
CA GLU A 69 8.65 -10.37 11.64
C GLU A 69 10.01 -10.24 12.33
N VAL A 70 11.03 -10.86 11.73
CA VAL A 70 12.40 -10.45 11.99
C VAL A 70 12.54 -9.08 11.35
N LEU A 71 12.42 -8.03 12.16
CA LEU A 71 12.44 -6.63 11.71
C LEU A 71 13.66 -6.31 10.81
N ALA A 72 14.75 -7.06 10.98
CA ALA A 72 15.96 -6.96 10.17
C ALA A 72 15.80 -7.42 8.71
N ASP A 73 14.75 -8.18 8.37
CA ASP A 73 14.49 -8.66 7.01
C ASP A 73 13.42 -7.85 6.26
N SER A 74 12.67 -7.00 6.97
CA SER A 74 11.64 -6.15 6.37
C SER A 74 12.26 -5.11 5.44
N ARG A 75 11.96 -5.22 4.14
CA ARG A 75 12.38 -4.27 3.11
C ARG A 75 11.76 -2.89 3.32
N THR A 76 10.56 -2.83 3.88
CA THR A 76 9.86 -1.61 4.27
C THR A 76 10.57 -0.89 5.41
N LEU A 77 11.06 -1.62 6.43
CA LEU A 77 11.87 -1.02 7.51
C LEU A 77 13.26 -0.60 7.03
N LYS A 78 13.89 -1.34 6.11
CA LYS A 78 15.14 -0.91 5.46
C LYS A 78 14.93 0.40 4.66
N GLY A 79 13.81 0.53 3.95
CA GLY A 79 13.44 1.75 3.23
C GLY A 79 13.00 2.91 4.13
N GLY A 80 12.26 2.63 5.20
CA GLY A 80 11.81 3.60 6.20
C GLY A 80 12.96 4.15 7.05
N GLY A 81 13.96 3.32 7.38
CA GLY A 81 15.20 3.77 8.00
C GLY A 81 15.98 4.77 7.14
N ALA A 82 16.01 4.56 5.81
CA ALA A 82 16.59 5.54 4.88
C ALA A 82 15.77 6.85 4.80
N ALA A 83 14.44 6.77 4.84
CA ALA A 83 13.57 7.94 4.89
C ALA A 83 13.68 8.72 6.22
N GLY A 84 13.83 8.04 7.36
CA GLY A 84 14.04 8.67 8.67
C GLY A 84 15.35 9.44 8.76
N ILE A 85 16.42 8.95 8.11
CA ILE A 85 17.69 9.69 7.95
C ILE A 85 17.48 10.98 7.14
N ALA A 86 16.60 10.96 6.14
CA ALA A 86 16.26 12.16 5.37
C ALA A 86 15.44 13.18 6.18
N THR A 87 14.55 12.74 7.10
CA THR A 87 13.79 13.64 7.97
C THR A 87 14.65 14.29 9.05
N VAL A 88 15.67 13.61 9.57
CA VAL A 88 16.69 14.23 10.44
C VAL A 88 17.47 15.30 9.66
N GLY A 89 17.67 15.12 8.35
CA GLY A 89 18.23 16.15 7.47
C GLY A 89 17.33 17.39 7.31
N ALA A 90 16.00 17.23 7.32
CA ALA A 90 15.07 18.35 7.21
C ALA A 90 14.96 19.18 8.51
N ALA A 91 14.99 18.52 9.68
CA ALA A 91 15.03 19.20 10.98
C ALA A 91 16.41 19.84 11.28
N GLY A 92 17.49 19.37 10.65
CA GLY A 92 18.82 19.96 10.75
C GLY A 92 18.96 21.34 10.10
N VAL A 93 17.98 21.79 9.32
CA VAL A 93 17.99 23.13 8.70
C VAL A 93 17.65 24.23 9.71
N GLU A 94 16.94 23.93 10.79
CA GLU A 94 16.53 24.93 11.78
C GLU A 94 17.67 25.38 12.72
N VAL A 95 18.78 24.63 12.78
CA VAL A 95 19.98 24.98 13.58
C VAL A 95 20.96 25.88 12.81
N ALA A 96 20.69 26.19 11.53
CA ALA A 96 21.61 26.96 10.69
C ALA A 96 21.55 28.49 10.87
N GLN A 97 20.89 29.01 11.91
CA GLN A 97 20.85 30.47 12.13
C GLN A 97 22.21 31.04 12.59
N ASP A 98 23.05 30.22 13.24
CA ASP A 98 24.41 30.62 13.67
C ASP A 98 25.51 30.29 12.65
N VAL A 99 25.20 29.59 11.55
CA VAL A 99 26.18 29.22 10.50
C VAL A 99 26.23 30.26 9.36
N LEU A 100 25.33 31.25 9.34
CA LEU A 100 25.23 32.22 8.25
C LEU A 100 26.31 33.32 8.27
N ALA A 101 27.20 33.36 9.27
CA ALA A 101 28.32 34.29 9.29
C ALA A 101 29.49 33.88 8.37
N GLU A 102 29.61 32.59 8.01
CA GLU A 102 30.59 32.07 7.04
C GLU A 102 29.99 30.89 6.26
N PRO A 103 29.27 31.12 5.13
CA PRO A 103 29.70 30.50 3.87
C PRO A 103 29.20 31.25 2.61
N GLN A 104 29.10 32.59 2.60
CA GLN A 104 28.65 33.32 1.40
C GLN A 104 29.47 32.93 0.15
N THR A 105 30.78 32.67 0.31
CA THR A 105 31.67 32.28 -0.78
C THR A 105 31.51 30.82 -1.23
N ALA A 106 31.00 29.92 -0.39
CA ALA A 106 30.77 28.52 -0.75
C ALA A 106 29.41 28.34 -1.46
N ILE A 107 28.38 29.06 -1.02
CA ILE A 107 27.06 29.06 -1.68
C ILE A 107 27.16 29.65 -3.09
N LEU A 108 27.92 30.73 -3.28
CA LEU A 108 28.11 31.36 -4.60
C LEU A 108 28.73 30.43 -5.66
N ARG A 109 29.58 29.46 -5.25
CA ARG A 109 30.14 28.46 -6.19
C ARG A 109 29.12 27.44 -6.68
N LEU A 110 28.06 27.21 -5.92
CA LEU A 110 26.99 26.29 -6.27
C LEU A 110 25.92 26.93 -7.16
N VAL A 111 25.81 28.26 -7.17
CA VAL A 111 24.81 29.01 -7.95
C VAL A 111 24.71 28.55 -9.40
N PRO A 112 25.82 28.35 -10.16
CA PRO A 112 25.75 27.89 -11.54
C PRO A 112 25.19 26.47 -11.69
N TYR A 113 25.26 25.65 -10.65
CA TYR A 113 24.87 24.24 -10.65
C TYR A 113 23.51 23.98 -10.02
N LEU A 114 22.85 24.99 -9.43
CA LEU A 114 21.59 24.80 -8.72
C LEU A 114 20.49 24.19 -9.60
N ASP A 115 20.43 24.60 -10.87
CA ASP A 115 19.43 24.06 -11.81
C ASP A 115 19.70 22.58 -12.11
N THR A 116 20.95 22.24 -12.41
CA THR A 116 21.39 20.85 -12.62
C THR A 116 21.15 20.00 -11.37
N LEU A 117 21.51 20.51 -10.19
CA LEU A 117 21.37 19.81 -8.93
C LEU A 117 19.89 19.57 -8.59
N ARG A 118 19.03 20.57 -8.82
CA ARG A 118 17.57 20.42 -8.67
C ARG A 118 17.05 19.27 -9.53
N TRP A 119 17.42 19.23 -10.80
CA TRP A 119 16.99 18.17 -11.71
C TRP A 119 17.54 16.79 -11.32
N ILE A 120 18.79 16.72 -10.86
CA ILE A 120 19.37 15.47 -10.33
C ILE A 120 18.58 14.98 -9.12
N PHE A 121 18.28 15.85 -8.16
CA PHE A 121 17.49 15.47 -6.98
C PHE A 121 16.09 14.98 -7.37
N ILE A 122 15.41 15.66 -8.30
CA ILE A 122 14.12 15.22 -8.82
C ILE A 122 14.24 13.85 -9.48
N ALA A 123 15.25 13.64 -10.33
CA ALA A 123 15.46 12.36 -11.00
C ALA A 123 15.71 11.21 -10.01
N VAL A 124 16.56 11.42 -9.00
CA VAL A 124 16.85 10.43 -7.96
C VAL A 124 15.58 10.12 -7.14
N ALA A 125 14.81 11.15 -6.78
CA ALA A 125 13.55 10.97 -6.05
C ALA A 125 12.54 10.15 -6.88
N LEU A 126 12.39 10.45 -8.17
CA LEU A 126 11.49 9.71 -9.07
C LEU A 126 11.92 8.25 -9.24
N ILE A 127 13.23 7.99 -9.35
CA ILE A 127 13.77 6.62 -9.40
C ILE A 127 13.42 5.87 -8.10
N GLY A 128 13.60 6.52 -6.94
CA GLY A 128 13.24 5.93 -5.64
C GLY A 128 11.75 5.56 -5.56
N ILE A 129 10.87 6.46 -5.99
CA ILE A 129 9.42 6.23 -6.05
C ILE A 129 9.11 5.06 -7.00
N ALA A 130 9.72 5.02 -8.19
CA ALA A 130 9.50 3.96 -9.16
C ALA A 130 9.91 2.58 -8.62
N VAL A 131 11.05 2.49 -7.92
CA VAL A 131 11.52 1.26 -7.28
C VAL A 131 10.56 0.82 -6.17
N ALA A 132 10.08 1.74 -5.33
CA ALA A 132 9.12 1.43 -4.27
C ALA A 132 7.79 0.90 -4.84
N ILE A 133 7.27 1.52 -5.91
CA ILE A 133 6.07 1.06 -6.61
C ILE A 133 6.31 -0.34 -7.21
N HIS A 134 7.45 -0.54 -7.88
CA HIS A 134 7.79 -1.82 -8.49
C HIS A 134 7.86 -2.95 -7.45
N ALA A 135 8.56 -2.72 -6.33
CA ALA A 135 8.63 -3.68 -5.23
C ALA A 135 7.23 -4.02 -4.69
N ARG A 136 6.37 -3.01 -4.50
CA ARG A 136 5.01 -3.23 -4.01
C ARG A 136 4.15 -4.05 -4.97
N ILE A 137 4.29 -3.83 -6.28
CA ILE A 137 3.58 -4.60 -7.31
C ILE A 137 4.11 -6.05 -7.36
N ASP A 138 5.42 -6.26 -7.21
CA ASP A 138 6.02 -7.59 -7.20
C ASP A 138 5.56 -8.40 -5.99
N ASP A 139 5.57 -7.81 -4.78
CA ASP A 139 5.03 -8.44 -3.56
C ASP A 139 3.55 -8.83 -3.73
N TRP A 140 2.76 -7.94 -4.33
CA TRP A 140 1.34 -8.18 -4.64
C TRP A 140 1.10 -9.32 -5.64
N LYS A 141 2.01 -9.50 -6.60
CA LYS A 141 1.98 -10.64 -7.54
C LYS A 141 2.42 -11.95 -6.89
N ARG A 142 3.33 -11.89 -5.91
CA ARG A 142 3.87 -13.07 -5.21
C ARG A 142 3.07 -13.49 -3.98
N GLY A 143 2.06 -12.72 -3.58
CA GLY A 143 1.21 -13.02 -2.41
C GLY A 143 1.92 -12.84 -1.06
N GLN A 144 3.07 -12.16 -1.05
CA GLN A 144 3.79 -11.80 0.17
C GLN A 144 3.18 -10.47 0.67
N ARG A 145 2.71 -10.45 1.92
CA ARG A 145 2.07 -9.27 2.52
C ARG A 145 3.09 -8.42 3.25
#